data_AF-A0A4R4D1Q3-F1
#
_entry.id   AF-A0A4R4D1Q3-F1
#
_cell.length_a   1.000
_cell.length_b   1.000
_cell.length_c   1.000
_cell.angle_alpha   90.00
_cell.angle_beta   90.00
_cell.angle_gamma   90.00
#
_symmetry.space_group_name_H-M   'P 1'
#
loop_
_entity.id
_entity.type
_entity.pdbx_description
1 polymer ?
#
loop_
_entity_poly.entity_id
_entity_poly.type
_entity_poly.pdbx_seq_one_letter_code
_entity_poly.pdbx_strand_id
1 'polypeptide(L)' 'MVRIKLSELLGKHKMNQKTLASLTGIRPATISKMYYEETKRIEIDQINQICDVFQCRIEDLLEYVPDNKAETSINK' A
#
# COMPACT_ATOMS: atom_id res chain seq x y z
N MET A 1 2.08 12.14 -8.29
CA MET A 1 1.27 11.62 -7.17
C MET A 1 2.02 10.58 -6.33
N VAL A 2 1.65 10.39 -5.06
CA VAL A 2 2.09 9.23 -4.26
C VAL A 2 1.06 8.12 -4.42
N ARG A 3 1.50 6.90 -4.77
CA ARG A 3 0.67 5.70 -4.91
C ARG A 3 0.85 4.78 -3.72
N ILE A 4 -0.23 4.08 -3.35
CA ILE A 4 -0.24 3.07 -2.28
C ILE A 4 -0.39 1.70 -2.93
N LYS A 5 0.67 0.89 -2.93
CA LYS A 5 0.76 -0.43 -3.58
C LYS A 5 0.14 -1.56 -2.74
N LEU A 6 -0.97 -1.26 -2.06
CA LEU A 6 -1.56 -2.21 -1.12
C LEU A 6 -2.17 -3.43 -1.82
N SER A 7 -2.75 -3.22 -3.01
CA SER A 7 -3.31 -4.31 -3.83
C SER A 7 -2.23 -5.31 -4.27
N GLU A 8 -1.06 -4.80 -4.68
CA GLU A 8 0.10 -5.60 -5.06
C GLU A 8 0.64 -6.43 -3.89
N LEU A 9 0.80 -5.81 -2.72
CA LEU A 9 1.24 -6.50 -1.50
C LEU A 9 0.26 -7.61 -1.08
N LEU A 10 -1.05 -7.33 -1.09
CA LEU A 10 -2.07 -8.35 -0.80
C LEU A 10 -2.01 -9.52 -1.79
N GLY A 11 -1.85 -9.23 -3.08
CA GLY A 11 -1.69 -10.24 -4.13
C GLY A 11 -0.46 -11.12 -3.91
N LYS A 12 0.71 -10.52 -3.66
CA LYS A 12 1.98 -11.21 -3.39
C LYS A 12 1.88 -12.15 -2.19
N HIS A 13 1.15 -11.75 -1.14
CA HIS A 13 0.99 -12.52 0.09
C HIS A 13 -0.27 -13.41 0.10
N LYS A 14 -1.04 -13.47 -0.99
CA LYS A 14 -2.33 -14.20 -1.08
C LYS A 14 -3.26 -13.88 0.10
N MET A 15 -3.26 -12.61 0.52
CA MET A 15 -4.02 -12.11 1.66
C MET A 15 -5.18 -11.24 1.17
N ASN A 16 -6.33 -11.29 1.85
CA ASN A 16 -7.46 -10.40 1.55
C ASN A 16 -7.50 -9.19 2.50
N GLN A 17 -8.24 -8.15 2.11
CA GLN A 17 -8.37 -6.91 2.88
C GLN A 17 -8.91 -7.12 4.30
N LYS A 18 -9.83 -8.07 4.49
CA LYS A 18 -10.41 -8.38 5.81
C LYS A 18 -9.35 -8.94 6.76
N THR A 19 -8.53 -9.86 6.29
CA THR A 19 -7.43 -10.43 7.07
C THR A 19 -6.42 -9.34 7.45
N LEU A 20 -6.04 -8.49 6.50
CA LEU A 20 -5.12 -7.39 6.79
C LEU A 20 -5.69 -6.41 7.84
N ALA A 21 -6.97 -6.05 7.73
CA ALA A 21 -7.65 -5.20 8.71
C ALA A 21 -7.61 -5.82 10.12
N SER A 22 -7.84 -7.12 10.25
CA SER A 22 -7.74 -7.84 11.53
C SER A 22 -6.31 -7.85 12.09
N LEU A 23 -5.29 -8.09 11.25
CA LEU A 23 -3.90 -8.19 11.68
C LEU A 23 -3.30 -6.82 12.07
N THR A 24 -3.65 -5.77 11.33
CA THR A 24 -3.14 -4.41 11.56
C THR A 24 -3.94 -3.66 12.62
N GLY A 25 -5.18 -4.07 12.88
CA GLY A 25 -6.13 -3.29 13.68
C GLY A 25 -6.69 -2.05 12.95
N ILE A 26 -6.34 -1.85 11.67
CA ILE A 26 -6.84 -0.75 10.86
C ILE A 26 -8.29 -1.05 10.45
N ARG A 27 -9.15 -0.03 10.50
CA ARG A 27 -10.56 -0.17 10.12
C ARG A 27 -10.68 -0.72 8.68
N PRO A 28 -11.57 -1.69 8.42
CA PRO A 28 -11.74 -2.26 7.07
C PRO A 28 -12.00 -1.22 5.97
N ALA A 29 -12.78 -0.17 6.28
CA ALA A 29 -13.04 0.92 5.34
C ALA A 29 -11.78 1.71 4.96
N THR A 30 -10.83 1.85 5.90
CA THR A 30 -9.54 2.51 5.63
C THR A 30 -8.66 1.63 4.76
N ILE A 31 -8.54 0.33 5.08
CA ILE A 31 -7.84 -0.64 4.21
C ILE A 31 -8.43 -0.63 2.80
N SER A 32 -9.76 -0.59 2.68
CA SER A 32 -10.44 -0.54 1.38
C SER A 32 -10.10 0.72 0.59
N LYS A 33 -10.11 1.91 1.23
CA LYS A 33 -9.68 3.15 0.58
C LYS A 33 -8.20 3.12 0.19
N MET A 34 -7.33 2.49 0.98
CA MET A 34 -5.91 2.34 0.62
C MET A 34 -5.76 1.39 -0.57
N TYR A 35 -6.53 0.30 -0.60
CA TYR A 35 -6.53 -0.69 -1.67
C TYR A 35 -6.94 -0.10 -3.03
N TYR A 36 -7.98 0.75 -3.03
CA TYR A 36 -8.47 1.43 -4.24
C TYR A 36 -7.75 2.76 -4.53
N GLU A 37 -6.67 3.08 -3.80
CA GLU A 37 -5.92 4.33 -3.93
C GLU A 37 -6.79 5.61 -3.75
N GLU A 38 -7.89 5.53 -3.01
CA GLU A 38 -8.82 6.64 -2.69
C GLU A 38 -8.41 7.42 -1.43
N THR A 39 -7.32 7.02 -0.78
CA THR A 39 -6.86 7.57 0.49
C THR A 39 -6.17 8.92 0.29
N LYS A 40 -6.67 9.97 0.97
CA LYS A 40 -6.09 11.32 0.92
C LYS A 40 -5.04 11.59 2.01
N ARG A 41 -5.10 10.86 3.12
CA ARG A 41 -4.18 10.95 4.25
C ARG A 41 -3.94 9.56 4.78
N ILE A 42 -2.67 9.25 5.01
CA ILE A 42 -2.23 8.04 5.69
C ILE A 42 -1.46 8.47 6.94
N GLU A 43 -1.77 7.84 8.07
CA GLU A 43 -1.06 8.08 9.33
C GLU A 43 0.21 7.22 9.37
N ILE A 44 1.29 7.71 9.98
CA ILE A 44 2.56 6.98 10.08
C ILE A 44 2.36 5.61 10.76
N ASP A 45 1.52 5.55 11.80
CA ASP A 45 1.22 4.30 12.49
C ASP A 45 0.58 3.24 11.57
N GLN A 46 -0.21 3.66 10.58
CA GLN A 46 -0.80 2.74 9.60
C GLN A 46 0.27 2.17 8.67
N ILE A 47 1.26 2.99 8.28
CA ILE A 47 2.41 2.55 7.50
C ILE A 47 3.19 1.50 8.30
N ASN A 48 3.52 1.80 9.56
CA ASN A 48 4.23 0.88 10.45
C ASN A 48 3.50 -0.46 10.58
N GLN A 49 2.20 -0.43 10.91
CA GLN A 49 1.39 -1.64 11.06
C GLN A 49 1.35 -2.50 9.79
N ILE A 50 1.21 -1.87 8.62
CA ILE A 50 1.18 -2.59 7.34
C ILE A 50 2.56 -3.19 7.03
N CYS A 51 3.64 -2.41 7.20
CA CYS A 51 5.01 -2.88 7.01
C CYS A 51 5.36 -4.03 7.96
N ASP A 52 4.92 -3.98 9.22
CA ASP A 52 5.12 -5.05 10.19
C ASP A 52 4.36 -6.32 9.81
N VAL A 53 3.11 -6.22 9.34
CA VAL A 53 2.35 -7.41 8.90
C VAL A 53 2.97 -8.07 7.67
N PHE A 54 3.44 -7.28 6.71
CA PHE A 54 4.04 -7.81 5.48
C PHE A 54 5.54 -8.08 5.59
N GLN A 55 6.19 -7.65 6.67
CA GLN A 55 7.65 -7.65 6.84
C GLN A 55 8.34 -7.04 5.60
N CYS A 56 7.85 -5.89 5.15
CA CYS A 56 8.29 -5.23 3.93
C CYS A 56 8.95 -3.87 4.20
N ARG A 57 9.65 -3.34 3.20
CA ARG A 57 10.21 -1.99 3.25
C ARG A 57 9.13 -0.98 2.86
N ILE A 58 9.31 0.28 3.25
CA ILE A 58 8.30 1.32 2.97
C ILE A 58 8.07 1.53 1.47
N GLU A 59 9.11 1.37 0.64
CA GLU A 59 8.99 1.46 -0.82
C GLU A 59 8.23 0.29 -1.46
N ASP A 60 8.03 -0.82 -0.74
CA ASP A 60 7.15 -1.90 -1.19
C ASP A 60 5.67 -1.49 -1.04
N LEU A 61 5.36 -0.55 -0.12
CA LEU A 61 4.02 -0.03 0.14
C LEU A 61 3.75 1.29 -0.58
N LEU A 62 4.72 2.19 -0.67
CA LEU A 62 4.55 3.54 -1.22
C LEU A 62 5.48 3.79 -2.40
N GLU A 63 4.96 4.43 -3.44
CA GLU A 63 5.74 4.87 -4.60
C GLU A 63 5.43 6.33 -4.93
N TYR A 64 6.46 7.14 -5.15
CA TYR A 64 6.28 8.44 -5.79
C TYR A 64 6.29 8.28 -7.31
N VAL A 65 5.19 8.68 -7.94
CA VAL A 65 5.02 8.71 -9.39
C VAL A 65 4.99 10.18 -9.84
N PRO A 66 5.99 10.68 -10.56
CA PRO A 66 5.94 12.03 -11.14
C PRO A 66 4.71 12.18 -12.05
N ASP A 67 4.05 13.34 -12.01
CA ASP A 67 2.86 13.60 -12.83
C ASP A 67 3.18 13.65 -14.34
N ASN A 68 4.47 13.79 -14.67
CA ASN A 68 5.02 13.76 -16.01
C ASN A 68 5.93 12.54 -16.20
N LYS A 69 5.42 11.29 -16.11
CA LYS A 69 6.21 10.16 -16.64
C LYS A 69 6.10 10.15 -18.16
N ALA A 70 7.03 10.85 -18.82
CA ALA A 70 7.61 10.31 -20.04
C ALA A 70 8.09 8.90 -19.72
N GLU A 71 7.64 7.95 -20.51
CA GLU A 71 7.98 6.53 -20.44
C GLU A 71 9.48 6.36 -20.18
N THR A 72 9.84 5.83 -19.02
CA THR A 72 11.17 5.27 -18.85
C THR A 72 11.01 3.79 -18.58
N SER A 73 10.93 3.05 -19.68
CA SER A 73 11.51 1.73 -19.81
C SER A 73 12.94 1.81 -19.28
N ILE A 74 13.15 1.44 -18.01
CA ILE A 74 14.48 1.05 -17.55
C ILE A 74 14.41 -0.45 -17.34
N ASN A 75 14.85 -1.12 -18.40
CA ASN A 75 15.36 -2.49 -18.46
C ASN A 75 15.77 -3.06 -17.09
N LYS A 76 15.30 -4.26 -16.80
CA LYS A 76 16.16 -5.31 -16.29
C LYS A 76 15.73 -6.66 -16.85
#